data_AF-A0A9P7LE67-F1
#
_entry.id   AF-A0A9P7LE67-F1
#
_cell.length_a   1.000
_cell.length_b   1.000
_cell.length_c   1.000
_cell.angle_alpha   90.00
_cell.angle_beta   90.00
_cell.angle_gamma   90.00
#
_symmetry.space_group_name_H-M   'P 1'
#
loop_
_entity.id
_entity.type
_entity.pdbx_description
1 polymer ?
#
loop_
_entity_poly.entity_id
_entity_poly.type
_entity_poly.pdbx_seq_one_letter_code
_entity_poly.pdbx_strand_id
1 'polypeptide(L)'
;MNAAKNMSKSLRHAKITPHRSSSRGHSDHGWLNTYHSFSFADCYILSGELTHRDSMLTKGKEGGQSDKFYRMHRGDVQFTTGGTGIAHSEFNEHKSDTVHFLQIWAIPWKRGLTPRYHTRHFSDDSKRQDFVKILSPLKGGEEATVQQEKDAEPVIPDTIPIHADFVMAAGIIEPSKKFEWTVGGGATEQTKRKVYVHVPMTKGGKAKIRLDGREDSEIQEGDGAFIDGVNAGDKLAVESIGEAEAEVVVLDTA
;
A
#
# COMPACT_ATOMS: atom_id res chain seq x y z
N MET A 1 4.43 -22.16 37.68
CA MET A 1 3.12 -21.99 37.02
C MET A 1 3.09 -20.65 36.28
N ASN A 2 2.08 -20.42 35.45
CA ASN A 2 1.82 -19.18 34.69
C ASN A 2 2.75 -18.88 33.50
N ALA A 3 2.84 -19.84 32.57
CA ALA A 3 2.95 -19.49 31.15
C ALA A 3 1.55 -19.11 30.62
N ALA A 4 1.00 -17.98 31.08
CA ALA A 4 -0.17 -17.38 30.45
C ALA A 4 0.28 -16.81 29.10
N LYS A 5 0.16 -17.63 28.05
CA LYS A 5 0.47 -17.22 26.67
C LYS A 5 -0.24 -15.90 26.37
N ASN A 6 0.49 -14.93 25.84
CA ASN A 6 -0.08 -13.76 25.18
C ASN A 6 -0.91 -14.23 23.98
N MET A 7 -2.18 -14.58 24.22
CA MET A 7 -3.15 -14.66 23.15
C MET A 7 -3.47 -13.22 22.76
N SER A 8 -3.09 -12.85 21.54
CA SER A 8 -3.45 -11.57 20.96
C SER A 8 -4.96 -11.35 21.12
N LYS A 9 -5.34 -10.23 21.73
CA LYS A 9 -6.70 -9.99 22.20
C LYS A 9 -7.57 -9.70 20.98
N SER A 10 -8.32 -10.71 20.51
CA SER A 10 -9.19 -10.61 19.33
C SER A 10 -9.99 -9.31 19.32
N LEU A 11 -10.00 -8.65 18.16
CA LEU A 11 -10.53 -7.29 17.94
C LEU A 11 -12.06 -7.24 17.95
N ARG A 12 -12.74 -7.94 18.86
CA ARG A 12 -14.21 -8.14 18.86
C ARG A 12 -15.04 -6.85 18.81
N HIS A 13 -14.46 -5.71 19.19
CA HIS A 13 -15.07 -4.37 19.05
C HIS A 13 -15.03 -3.82 17.62
N ALA A 14 -14.07 -4.24 16.80
CA ALA A 14 -13.89 -3.80 15.44
C ALA A 14 -14.88 -4.48 14.48
N LYS A 15 -15.45 -3.68 13.58
CA LYS A 15 -16.30 -4.15 12.49
C LYS A 15 -15.43 -4.43 11.27
N ILE A 16 -15.39 -5.68 10.83
CA ILE A 16 -14.74 -6.08 9.58
C ILE A 16 -15.83 -6.23 8.51
N THR A 17 -15.66 -5.54 7.38
CA THR A 17 -16.62 -5.52 6.27
C THR A 17 -15.90 -5.95 4.99
N PRO A 18 -15.99 -7.22 4.57
CA PRO A 18 -15.48 -7.67 3.28
C PRO A 18 -16.07 -6.89 2.11
N HIS A 19 -15.23 -6.53 1.15
CA HIS A 19 -15.58 -5.86 -0.09
C HIS A 19 -15.10 -6.74 -1.26
N ARG A 20 -16.06 -7.35 -1.95
CA ARG A 20 -15.77 -8.38 -2.97
C ARG A 20 -15.28 -7.74 -4.25
N SER A 21 -14.30 -8.38 -4.88
CA SER A 21 -13.74 -8.07 -6.19
C SER A 21 -14.79 -7.80 -7.27
N SER A 22 -15.90 -8.56 -7.25
CA SER A 22 -17.05 -8.44 -8.15
C SER A 22 -17.97 -7.23 -7.89
N SER A 23 -17.79 -6.53 -6.77
CA SER A 23 -18.51 -5.28 -6.44
C SER A 23 -17.71 -4.00 -6.74
N ARG A 24 -16.50 -4.14 -7.29
CA ARG A 24 -15.67 -3.01 -7.72
C ARG A 24 -16.16 -2.43 -9.05
N GLY A 25 -15.93 -1.14 -9.26
CA GLY A 25 -16.08 -0.55 -10.59
C GLY A 25 -15.04 -1.14 -11.55
N HIS A 26 -15.39 -1.27 -12.83
CA HIS A 26 -14.55 -1.83 -13.87
C HIS A 26 -14.51 -0.91 -15.09
N SER A 27 -13.32 -0.69 -15.64
CA SER A 27 -13.10 0.04 -16.88
C SER A 27 -12.11 -0.72 -17.76
N ASP A 28 -12.49 -0.99 -19.00
CA ASP A 28 -11.59 -1.54 -20.03
C ASP A 28 -11.51 -0.56 -21.22
N HIS A 29 -10.29 -0.11 -21.51
CA HIS A 29 -9.96 0.79 -22.61
C HIS A 29 -9.06 0.12 -23.66
N GLY A 30 -8.88 -1.21 -23.60
CA GLY A 30 -8.04 -2.01 -24.49
C GLY A 30 -6.54 -1.93 -24.21
N TRP A 31 -6.04 -0.77 -23.77
CA TRP A 31 -4.66 -0.57 -23.29
C TRP A 31 -4.57 -0.49 -21.75
N LEU A 32 -5.71 -0.36 -21.07
CA LEU A 32 -5.85 -0.37 -19.61
C LEU A 32 -7.12 -1.12 -19.25
N ASN A 33 -7.00 -2.17 -18.45
CA ASN A 33 -8.12 -2.92 -17.86
C ASN A 33 -7.96 -2.82 -16.34
N THR A 34 -8.85 -2.06 -15.69
CA THR A 34 -8.70 -1.64 -14.29
C THR A 34 -9.95 -1.85 -13.47
N TYR A 35 -9.76 -2.27 -12.21
CA TYR A 35 -10.81 -2.48 -11.22
C TYR A 35 -10.59 -1.57 -10.01
N HIS A 36 -11.58 -0.79 -9.63
CA HIS A 36 -11.48 0.23 -8.58
C HIS A 36 -12.54 0.04 -7.49
N SER A 37 -12.10 -0.17 -6.25
CA SER A 37 -12.95 -0.13 -5.05
C SER A 37 -13.29 1.32 -4.64
N PHE A 38 -12.35 2.22 -4.92
CA PHE A 38 -12.39 3.67 -4.68
C PHE A 38 -11.32 4.31 -5.58
N SER A 39 -11.58 5.52 -6.08
CA SER A 39 -10.58 6.27 -6.85
C SER A 39 -9.55 6.88 -5.91
N PHE A 40 -8.25 6.59 -6.10
CA PHE A 40 -7.07 7.33 -5.59
C PHE A 40 -5.76 6.71 -6.24
N ALA A 41 -4.63 7.45 -6.45
CA ALA A 41 -3.36 7.03 -7.11
C ALA A 41 -1.98 7.32 -6.42
N ASP A 42 -1.13 6.28 -6.35
CA ASP A 42 0.32 6.14 -6.11
C ASP A 42 0.66 4.69 -6.54
N CYS A 43 1.83 4.38 -7.10
CA CYS A 43 2.05 3.11 -7.81
C CYS A 43 2.83 2.04 -7.00
N TYR A 44 2.28 0.83 -6.89
CA TYR A 44 2.88 -0.35 -6.26
C TYR A 44 2.93 -1.54 -7.24
N ILE A 45 4.11 -1.93 -7.75
CA ILE A 45 4.21 -2.98 -8.79
C ILE A 45 4.16 -4.39 -8.18
N LEU A 46 3.18 -5.17 -8.64
CA LEU A 46 2.99 -6.58 -8.31
C LEU A 46 3.73 -7.48 -9.31
N SER A 47 3.71 -7.19 -10.61
CA SER A 47 4.49 -7.93 -11.61
C SER A 47 4.65 -7.15 -12.92
N GLY A 48 5.63 -7.54 -13.74
CA GLY A 48 5.96 -6.86 -15.00
C GLY A 48 6.71 -5.54 -14.79
N GLU A 49 6.68 -4.68 -15.81
CA GLU A 49 7.38 -3.39 -15.82
C GLU A 49 6.45 -2.22 -16.16
N LEU A 50 6.50 -1.12 -15.39
CA LEU A 50 5.79 0.13 -15.72
C LEU A 50 6.79 1.22 -16.09
N THR A 51 6.60 1.87 -17.24
CA THR A 51 7.38 3.05 -17.64
C THR A 51 6.60 4.32 -17.31
N HIS A 52 7.09 5.11 -16.36
CA HIS A 52 6.54 6.42 -16.01
C HIS A 52 7.28 7.56 -16.75
N ARG A 53 6.53 8.59 -17.17
CA ARG A 53 7.04 9.84 -17.77
C ARG A 53 6.21 11.03 -17.32
N ASP A 54 6.82 12.20 -17.13
CA ASP A 54 6.12 13.42 -16.74
C ASP A 54 6.56 14.70 -17.49
N SER A 55 5.81 15.78 -17.28
CA SER A 55 5.98 17.08 -17.92
C SER A 55 7.11 17.95 -17.36
N MET A 56 7.88 17.48 -16.37
CA MET A 56 9.04 18.21 -15.84
C MET A 56 10.29 18.07 -16.73
N LEU A 57 10.20 17.33 -17.84
CA LEU A 57 11.28 17.12 -18.81
C LEU A 57 10.86 17.35 -20.26
N THR A 58 11.83 17.80 -21.07
CA THR A 58 11.73 17.83 -22.54
C THR A 58 12.28 16.52 -23.11
N LYS A 59 11.53 15.90 -24.03
CA LYS A 59 11.93 14.70 -24.78
C LYS A 59 13.34 14.84 -25.39
N GLY A 60 14.20 13.84 -25.22
CA GLY A 60 15.58 13.83 -25.73
C GLY A 60 16.66 14.32 -24.75
N LYS A 61 16.33 14.49 -23.45
CA LYS A 61 17.29 14.83 -22.38
C LYS A 61 17.30 13.81 -21.24
N GLU A 62 17.03 12.54 -21.54
CA GLU A 62 16.96 11.41 -20.61
C GLU A 62 18.36 10.94 -20.12
N GLY A 63 19.19 11.87 -19.64
CA GLY A 63 20.53 11.58 -19.13
C GLY A 63 20.57 11.47 -17.60
N GLY A 64 21.16 10.39 -17.07
CA GLY A 64 21.71 10.28 -15.72
C GLY A 64 20.78 10.39 -14.51
N GLN A 65 19.51 10.79 -14.67
CA GLN A 65 18.54 10.89 -13.57
C GLN A 65 17.69 9.64 -13.51
N SER A 66 18.12 8.67 -12.70
CA SER A 66 17.42 7.42 -12.40
C SER A 66 15.95 7.63 -12.00
N ASP A 67 15.66 8.75 -11.36
CA ASP A 67 14.40 8.93 -10.63
C ASP A 67 13.28 9.50 -11.52
N LYS A 68 13.53 9.74 -12.82
CA LYS A 68 12.59 10.45 -13.75
C LYS A 68 12.40 9.79 -15.12
N PHE A 69 13.22 8.81 -15.47
CA PHE A 69 12.87 7.79 -16.45
C PHE A 69 13.05 6.44 -15.76
N TYR A 70 12.04 6.04 -15.00
CA TYR A 70 12.11 4.86 -14.16
C TYR A 70 11.19 3.79 -14.72
N ARG A 71 11.78 2.64 -15.05
CA ARG A 71 11.06 1.39 -15.22
C ARG A 71 10.91 0.80 -13.84
N MET A 72 9.68 0.76 -13.34
CA MET A 72 9.35 0.11 -12.08
C MET A 72 9.18 -1.38 -12.31
N HIS A 73 9.83 -2.21 -11.50
CA HIS A 73 9.75 -3.66 -11.52
C HIS A 73 9.03 -4.17 -10.26
N ARG A 74 8.75 -5.47 -10.16
CA ARG A 74 8.12 -6.07 -8.96
C ARG A 74 8.84 -5.65 -7.67
N GLY A 75 8.09 -5.10 -6.72
CA GLY A 75 8.60 -4.61 -5.44
C GLY A 75 9.01 -3.13 -5.43
N ASP A 76 9.07 -2.47 -6.58
CA ASP A 76 9.25 -1.03 -6.65
C ASP A 76 7.94 -0.29 -6.33
N VAL A 77 8.08 0.82 -5.61
CA VAL A 77 6.99 1.73 -5.25
C VAL A 77 7.38 3.14 -5.67
N GLN A 78 6.46 3.83 -6.34
CA GLN A 78 6.60 5.24 -6.70
C GLN A 78 5.44 6.01 -6.08
N PHE A 79 5.77 6.87 -5.14
CA PHE A 79 4.86 7.80 -4.49
C PHE A 79 4.99 9.17 -5.14
N THR A 80 3.87 9.80 -5.48
CA THR A 80 3.84 11.06 -6.25
C THR A 80 3.02 12.12 -5.54
N THR A 81 3.68 13.15 -5.03
CA THR A 81 2.98 14.35 -4.55
C THR A 81 2.57 15.21 -5.75
N GLY A 82 1.32 15.09 -6.20
CA GLY A 82 0.79 15.86 -7.34
C GLY A 82 0.79 17.39 -7.15
N GLY A 83 0.65 17.86 -5.91
CA GLY A 83 1.03 19.22 -5.52
C GLY A 83 0.29 20.35 -6.24
N THR A 84 1.05 21.33 -6.75
CA THR A 84 0.57 22.44 -7.60
C THR A 84 0.19 22.02 -9.03
N GLY A 85 0.39 20.75 -9.39
CA GLY A 85 0.03 20.17 -10.69
C GLY A 85 1.20 19.46 -11.35
N ILE A 86 0.95 18.25 -11.85
CA ILE A 86 1.84 17.46 -12.70
C ILE A 86 1.01 16.90 -13.85
N ALA A 87 1.54 16.88 -15.07
CA ALA A 87 1.04 16.02 -16.13
C ALA A 87 2.00 14.82 -16.28
N HIS A 88 1.47 13.60 -16.21
CA HIS A 88 2.25 12.37 -16.32
C HIS A 88 1.53 11.33 -17.20
N SER A 89 2.27 10.32 -17.62
CA SER A 89 1.79 9.16 -18.36
C SER A 89 2.52 7.91 -17.87
N GLU A 90 1.75 6.86 -17.61
CA GLU A 90 2.24 5.54 -17.24
C GLU A 90 1.89 4.57 -18.36
N PHE A 91 2.88 3.77 -18.79
CA PHE A 91 2.72 2.91 -19.96
C PHE A 91 3.50 1.60 -19.81
N ASN A 92 2.91 0.49 -20.22
CA ASN A 92 3.59 -0.80 -20.32
C ASN A 92 4.36 -0.88 -21.66
N GLU A 93 5.67 -0.63 -21.63
CA GLU A 93 6.54 -0.74 -22.82
C GLU A 93 7.00 -2.18 -23.13
N HIS A 94 6.59 -3.16 -22.32
CA HIS A 94 6.96 -4.55 -22.56
C HIS A 94 6.18 -5.13 -23.76
N LYS A 95 6.86 -5.96 -24.57
CA LYS A 95 6.35 -6.42 -25.89
C LYS A 95 5.34 -7.58 -25.81
N SER A 96 5.11 -8.14 -24.63
CA SER A 96 4.38 -9.39 -24.42
C SER A 96 3.74 -9.43 -23.03
N ASP A 97 4.57 -9.20 -22.02
CA ASP A 97 4.20 -9.36 -20.62
C ASP A 97 3.33 -8.18 -20.15
N THR A 98 2.32 -8.51 -19.35
CA THR A 98 1.40 -7.52 -18.76
C THR A 98 1.95 -7.01 -17.44
N VAL A 99 1.98 -5.68 -17.27
CA VAL A 99 2.22 -5.07 -15.96
C VAL A 99 0.98 -5.18 -15.08
N HIS A 100 1.18 -5.52 -13.81
CA HIS A 100 0.15 -5.57 -12.79
C HIS A 100 0.64 -4.75 -11.61
N PHE A 101 -0.15 -3.76 -11.20
CA PHE A 101 0.18 -2.85 -10.12
C PHE A 101 -1.08 -2.35 -9.41
N LEU A 102 -0.91 -1.80 -8.21
CA LEU A 102 -1.96 -1.05 -7.52
C LEU A 102 -1.70 0.45 -7.68
N GLN A 103 -2.80 1.21 -7.75
CA GLN A 103 -2.81 2.67 -7.80
C GLN A 103 -3.61 3.18 -6.59
N ILE A 104 -2.99 3.93 -5.66
CA ILE A 104 -3.54 4.34 -4.33
C ILE A 104 -3.08 5.78 -3.91
N TRP A 105 -3.90 6.83 -3.89
CA TRP A 105 -3.53 8.21 -3.44
C TRP A 105 -3.79 8.28 -1.94
N ALA A 106 -3.29 9.35 -1.34
CA ALA A 106 -3.93 9.96 -0.19
C ALA A 106 -4.44 11.37 -0.51
N ILE A 107 -5.44 11.83 0.24
CA ILE A 107 -5.72 13.27 0.35
C ILE A 107 -4.69 13.82 1.35
N PRO A 108 -3.77 14.72 0.94
CA PRO A 108 -2.80 15.28 1.87
C PRO A 108 -3.46 16.30 2.80
N TRP A 109 -2.91 16.45 4.01
CA TRP A 109 -3.32 17.50 4.97
C TRP A 109 -3.09 18.93 4.41
N LYS A 110 -2.18 19.08 3.44
CA LYS A 110 -1.79 20.36 2.84
C LYS A 110 -1.97 20.37 1.32
N ARG A 111 -2.62 21.41 0.82
CA ARG A 111 -2.79 21.67 -0.62
C ARG A 111 -1.63 22.49 -1.18
N GLY A 112 -1.40 22.41 -2.48
CA GLY A 112 -0.37 23.22 -3.15
C GLY A 112 1.06 22.88 -2.72
N LEU A 113 1.29 21.64 -2.26
CA LEU A 113 2.62 21.10 -2.03
C LEU A 113 3.48 21.17 -3.31
N THR A 114 4.79 21.23 -3.16
CA THR A 114 5.70 21.16 -4.31
C THR A 114 5.64 19.77 -4.95
N PRO A 115 5.43 19.65 -6.27
CA PRO A 115 5.57 18.39 -7.01
C PRO A 115 6.84 17.62 -6.66
N ARG A 116 6.70 16.34 -6.30
CA ARG A 116 7.83 15.45 -6.01
C ARG A 116 7.50 13.97 -6.18
N TYR A 117 8.56 13.21 -6.41
CA TYR A 117 8.54 11.75 -6.53
C TYR A 117 9.43 11.14 -5.46
N HIS A 118 9.01 10.01 -4.92
CA HIS A 118 9.84 9.10 -4.14
C HIS A 118 9.73 7.70 -4.74
N THR A 119 10.86 7.13 -5.14
CA THR A 119 10.95 5.78 -5.70
C THR A 119 11.77 4.90 -4.78
N ARG A 120 11.26 3.74 -4.38
CA ARG A 120 11.97 2.83 -3.46
C ARG A 120 11.60 1.36 -3.72
N HIS A 121 12.60 0.49 -3.62
CA HIS A 121 12.43 -0.96 -3.74
C HIS A 121 12.17 -1.62 -2.38
N PHE A 122 11.21 -2.54 -2.32
CA PHE A 122 10.91 -3.38 -1.15
C PHE A 122 10.88 -4.85 -1.59
N SER A 123 11.86 -5.63 -1.15
CA SER A 123 12.05 -7.00 -1.60
C SER A 123 10.98 -7.95 -1.07
N ASP A 124 10.69 -8.99 -1.85
CA ASP A 124 9.78 -10.05 -1.43
C ASP A 124 10.30 -10.82 -0.20
N ASP A 125 11.62 -11.01 -0.08
CA ASP A 125 12.22 -11.69 1.07
C ASP A 125 11.93 -10.96 2.39
N SER A 126 11.93 -9.63 2.39
CA SER A 126 11.52 -8.83 3.54
C SER A 126 10.02 -8.95 3.81
N LYS A 127 9.17 -8.89 2.76
CA LYS A 127 7.71 -9.09 2.89
C LYS A 127 7.34 -10.49 3.39
N ARG A 128 8.24 -11.47 3.23
CA ARG A 128 8.08 -12.85 3.75
C ARG A 128 8.39 -13.00 5.23
N GLN A 129 9.06 -12.03 5.85
CA GLN A 129 9.35 -12.07 7.29
C GLN A 129 8.21 -11.48 8.11
N ASP A 130 7.67 -10.32 7.69
CA ASP A 130 6.59 -9.59 8.35
C ASP A 130 5.99 -8.55 7.37
N PHE A 131 5.01 -7.77 7.82
CA PHE A 131 4.54 -6.57 7.13
C PHE A 131 5.64 -5.50 7.05
N VAL A 132 6.21 -5.34 5.86
CA VAL A 132 7.14 -4.26 5.52
C VAL A 132 6.35 -2.96 5.38
N LYS A 133 6.66 -1.95 6.19
CA LYS A 133 6.10 -0.60 6.01
C LYS A 133 6.71 0.04 4.77
N ILE A 134 5.86 0.68 3.96
CA ILE A 134 6.19 1.28 2.67
C ILE A 134 6.06 2.80 2.74
N LEU A 135 4.91 3.29 3.20
CA LEU A 135 4.64 4.71 3.44
C LEU A 135 4.47 4.95 4.96
N SER A 136 4.96 6.07 5.47
CA SER A 136 4.60 6.59 6.79
C SER A 136 4.59 8.12 6.81
N PRO A 137 3.91 8.77 7.76
CA PRO A 137 3.75 10.22 7.76
C PRO A 137 5.09 10.97 7.69
N LEU A 138 5.10 12.14 7.05
CA LEU A 138 6.21 13.08 7.15
C LEU A 138 6.39 13.49 8.62
N LYS A 139 7.59 13.33 9.15
CA LYS A 139 7.97 13.62 10.56
C LYS A 139 7.79 15.09 10.97
N GLY A 140 7.68 16.00 10.00
CA GLY A 140 7.33 17.40 10.24
C GLY A 140 5.84 17.67 10.51
N GLY A 141 4.96 16.70 10.26
CA GLY A 141 3.51 16.84 10.43
C GLY A 141 2.87 17.89 9.52
N GLU A 142 1.69 18.36 9.92
CA GLU A 142 0.93 19.38 9.16
C GLU A 142 1.67 20.73 9.08
N GLU A 143 2.35 21.10 10.17
CA GLU A 143 3.09 22.35 10.37
C GLU A 143 4.58 22.24 9.96
N ALA A 144 4.91 21.31 9.06
CA ALA A 144 6.27 21.09 8.60
C ALA A 144 6.92 22.37 8.05
N THR A 145 8.06 22.74 8.63
CA THR A 145 8.88 23.87 8.16
C THR A 145 9.41 23.61 6.75
N VAL A 146 9.80 24.68 6.04
CA VAL A 146 10.42 24.60 4.70
C VAL A 146 11.63 23.65 4.67
N GLN A 147 12.37 23.56 5.78
CA GLN A 147 13.51 22.65 5.90
C GLN A 147 13.06 21.19 6.09
N GLN A 148 12.08 20.90 6.96
CA GLN A 148 11.51 19.55 7.09
C GLN A 148 10.81 19.06 5.81
N GLU A 149 10.13 19.95 5.09
CA GLU A 149 9.57 19.68 3.77
C GLU A 149 10.66 19.30 2.75
N LYS A 150 11.81 19.98 2.81
CA LYS A 150 12.97 19.69 1.95
C LYS A 150 13.66 18.38 2.30
N ASP A 151 13.86 18.11 3.59
CA ASP A 151 14.54 16.92 4.10
C ASP A 151 13.68 15.65 3.93
N ALA A 152 12.35 15.81 3.94
CA ALA A 152 11.38 14.76 3.66
C ALA A 152 11.58 13.51 4.56
N GLU A 153 11.91 13.72 5.84
CA GLU A 153 12.09 12.60 6.78
C GLU A 153 10.74 11.92 7.11
N PRO A 154 10.61 10.60 6.95
CA PRO A 154 9.45 9.84 7.44
C PRO A 154 9.51 9.63 8.95
N VAL A 155 8.35 9.39 9.59
CA VAL A 155 8.27 8.99 11.00
C VAL A 155 8.88 7.59 11.23
N ILE A 156 8.60 6.63 10.34
CA ILE A 156 9.26 5.32 10.37
C ILE A 156 10.49 5.35 9.45
N PRO A 157 11.71 5.09 9.96
CA PRO A 157 12.90 4.94 9.13
C PRO A 157 12.69 3.96 7.99
N ASP A 158 13.37 4.20 6.88
CA ASP A 158 13.34 3.38 5.67
C ASP A 158 11.99 3.21 4.95
N THR A 159 10.98 4.00 5.32
CA THR A 159 9.76 4.19 4.53
C THR A 159 9.88 5.36 3.56
N ILE A 160 8.83 5.59 2.77
CA ILE A 160 8.61 6.81 1.99
C ILE A 160 7.74 7.77 2.83
N PRO A 161 8.07 9.08 2.92
CA PRO A 161 7.27 10.07 3.63
C PRO A 161 5.97 10.38 2.87
N ILE A 162 4.85 10.52 3.59
CA ILE A 162 3.56 10.98 3.04
C ILE A 162 2.99 12.15 3.86
N HIS A 163 2.36 13.12 3.18
CA HIS A 163 1.69 14.26 3.81
C HIS A 163 0.27 13.92 4.32
N ALA A 164 0.11 12.76 4.95
CA ALA A 164 -1.14 12.29 5.55
C ALA A 164 -0.84 11.43 6.78
N ASP A 165 -1.79 11.35 7.73
CA ASP A 165 -1.73 10.34 8.79
C ASP A 165 -2.12 8.96 8.22
N PHE A 166 -1.14 8.37 7.53
CA PHE A 166 -1.29 7.22 6.67
C PHE A 166 -0.06 6.32 6.76
N VAL A 167 -0.29 5.01 6.92
CA VAL A 167 0.74 3.99 6.83
C VAL A 167 0.30 2.95 5.81
N MET A 168 1.16 2.69 4.83
CA MET A 168 1.02 1.54 3.93
C MET A 168 2.01 0.46 4.32
N ALA A 169 1.59 -0.80 4.29
CA ALA A 169 2.49 -1.93 4.42
C ALA A 169 2.11 -3.07 3.45
N ALA A 170 3.08 -3.94 3.15
CA ALA A 170 2.84 -5.17 2.41
C ALA A 170 3.55 -6.37 3.06
N GLY A 171 2.92 -7.53 3.00
CA GLY A 171 3.47 -8.82 3.46
C GLY A 171 3.09 -9.93 2.48
N ILE A 172 3.88 -11.01 2.43
CA ILE A 172 3.58 -12.22 1.65
C ILE A 172 3.59 -13.41 2.59
N ILE A 173 2.40 -13.94 2.88
CA ILE A 173 2.13 -14.90 3.94
C ILE A 173 1.98 -16.30 3.34
N GLU A 174 2.93 -17.20 3.61
CA GLU A 174 2.85 -18.61 3.17
C GLU A 174 1.57 -19.30 3.69
N PRO A 175 1.06 -20.35 3.01
CA PRO A 175 -0.11 -21.10 3.47
C PRO A 175 0.00 -21.56 4.93
N SER A 176 -1.09 -21.44 5.69
CA SER A 176 -1.17 -21.74 7.13
C SER A 176 -0.25 -20.89 8.03
N LYS A 177 0.40 -19.84 7.52
CA LYS A 177 1.10 -18.83 8.34
C LYS A 177 0.16 -17.67 8.66
N LYS A 178 0.59 -16.83 9.61
CA LYS A 178 -0.14 -15.67 10.09
C LYS A 178 0.82 -14.55 10.45
N PHE A 179 0.55 -13.35 9.98
CA PHE A 179 1.18 -12.11 10.45
C PHE A 179 0.24 -11.34 11.39
N GLU A 180 0.77 -10.37 12.12
CA GLU A 180 -0.01 -9.48 12.99
C GLU A 180 0.29 -8.02 12.63
N TRP A 181 -0.69 -7.35 12.03
CA TRP A 181 -0.60 -5.91 11.81
C TRP A 181 -0.89 -5.18 13.14
N THR A 182 -0.04 -4.22 13.47
CA THR A 182 -0.27 -3.30 14.60
C THR A 182 -0.87 -2.02 14.03
N VAL A 183 -2.13 -1.76 14.34
CA VAL A 183 -2.90 -0.63 13.82
C VAL A 183 -2.19 0.68 14.13
N GLY A 184 -2.11 1.58 13.14
CA GLY A 184 -1.31 2.80 13.16
C GLY A 184 0.17 2.62 12.83
N GLY A 185 0.64 1.39 12.59
CA GLY A 185 2.00 1.05 12.13
C GLY A 185 3.15 1.38 13.10
N GLY A 186 2.88 2.06 14.21
CA GLY A 186 3.87 2.71 15.08
C GLY A 186 4.21 4.15 14.68
N ALA A 187 3.44 4.78 13.79
CA ALA A 187 3.73 6.13 13.25
C ALA A 187 2.66 7.20 13.53
N THR A 188 1.47 6.80 13.96
CA THR A 188 0.30 7.68 14.11
C THR A 188 0.31 8.45 15.42
N GLU A 189 -0.11 9.72 15.38
CA GLU A 189 -0.48 10.49 16.57
C GLU A 189 -1.97 10.29 16.92
N GLN A 190 -2.82 10.07 15.91
CA GLN A 190 -4.25 9.85 16.13
C GLN A 190 -4.53 8.43 16.62
N THR A 191 -5.36 8.32 17.66
CA THR A 191 -5.70 7.03 18.28
C THR A 191 -6.79 6.28 17.52
N LYS A 192 -7.81 6.95 16.96
CA LYS A 192 -8.84 6.27 16.16
C LYS A 192 -8.33 6.03 14.75
N ARG A 193 -8.62 4.87 14.19
CA ARG A 193 -8.09 4.43 12.90
C ARG A 193 -9.13 3.68 12.07
N LYS A 194 -8.90 3.65 10.77
CA LYS A 194 -9.54 2.79 9.78
C LYS A 194 -8.47 2.05 9.01
N VAL A 195 -8.67 0.76 8.81
CA VAL A 195 -7.74 -0.06 8.02
C VAL A 195 -8.48 -0.66 6.84
N TYR A 196 -7.88 -0.61 5.66
CA TYR A 196 -8.30 -1.39 4.51
C TYR A 196 -7.23 -2.43 4.21
N VAL A 197 -7.62 -3.70 4.15
CA VAL A 197 -6.75 -4.81 3.74
C VAL A 197 -7.15 -5.25 2.35
N HIS A 198 -6.18 -5.48 1.46
CA HIS A 198 -6.38 -5.97 0.11
C HIS A 198 -5.52 -7.22 -0.14
N VAL A 199 -6.08 -8.19 -0.88
CA VAL A 199 -5.34 -9.35 -1.41
C VAL A 199 -5.21 -9.16 -2.93
N PRO A 200 -4.05 -8.76 -3.47
CA PRO A 200 -3.91 -8.60 -4.92
C PRO A 200 -3.90 -9.94 -5.65
N MET A 201 -4.29 -9.96 -6.93
CA MET A 201 -4.43 -11.18 -7.73
C MET A 201 -3.07 -11.67 -8.26
N THR A 202 -2.27 -12.32 -7.41
CA THR A 202 -0.89 -12.73 -7.74
C THR A 202 -0.66 -14.25 -7.88
N LYS A 203 -1.64 -15.10 -7.52
CA LYS A 203 -1.50 -16.57 -7.57
C LYS A 203 -2.64 -17.29 -8.31
N GLY A 204 -3.47 -16.54 -9.04
CA GLY A 204 -4.49 -17.08 -9.93
C GLY A 204 -5.72 -17.58 -9.18
N GLY A 205 -6.12 -16.88 -8.11
CA GLY A 205 -7.27 -17.23 -7.27
C GLY A 205 -6.97 -18.28 -6.19
N LYS A 206 -5.70 -18.62 -5.95
CA LYS A 206 -5.26 -19.64 -4.98
C LYS A 206 -4.91 -19.08 -3.61
N ALA A 207 -4.66 -17.79 -3.50
CA ALA A 207 -4.45 -17.11 -2.23
C ALA A 207 -5.78 -16.65 -1.60
N LYS A 208 -5.88 -16.85 -0.29
CA LYS A 208 -7.04 -16.49 0.53
C LYS A 208 -6.56 -16.19 1.95
N ILE A 209 -7.14 -15.18 2.59
CA ILE A 209 -6.82 -14.82 3.99
C ILE A 209 -8.05 -14.76 4.87
N ARG A 210 -7.82 -14.88 6.18
CA ARG A 210 -8.79 -14.67 7.26
C ARG A 210 -8.29 -13.57 8.19
N LEU A 211 -9.17 -12.65 8.58
CA LEU A 211 -8.86 -11.51 9.45
C LEU A 211 -9.40 -11.74 10.86
N ASP A 212 -8.58 -11.50 11.88
CA ASP A 212 -8.92 -11.69 13.31
C ASP A 212 -9.50 -13.08 13.65
N GLY A 213 -9.18 -14.10 12.85
CA GLY A 213 -9.67 -15.47 13.02
C GLY A 213 -11.17 -15.68 12.81
N ARG A 214 -11.86 -14.77 12.10
CA ARG A 214 -13.32 -14.85 11.87
C ARG A 214 -13.65 -15.43 10.51
N GLU A 215 -14.61 -16.34 10.42
CA GLU A 215 -15.02 -16.96 9.15
C GLU A 215 -15.74 -15.96 8.22
N ASP A 216 -16.46 -14.99 8.78
CA ASP A 216 -17.16 -13.94 8.03
C ASP A 216 -16.23 -12.87 7.45
N SER A 217 -14.95 -12.85 7.86
CA SER A 217 -13.94 -11.91 7.36
C SER A 217 -13.07 -12.47 6.22
N GLU A 218 -13.33 -13.70 5.78
CA GLU A 218 -12.53 -14.37 4.76
C GLU A 218 -12.60 -13.68 3.39
N ILE A 219 -11.44 -13.31 2.84
CA ILE A 219 -11.28 -12.62 1.56
C ILE A 219 -10.22 -13.32 0.68
N GLN A 220 -10.46 -13.34 -0.62
CA GLN A 220 -9.61 -14.01 -1.62
C GLN A 220 -8.91 -13.00 -2.54
N GLU A 221 -8.04 -13.47 -3.44
CA GLU A 221 -7.46 -12.65 -4.50
C GLU A 221 -8.49 -11.74 -5.20
N GLY A 222 -8.16 -10.45 -5.26
CA GLY A 222 -8.99 -9.38 -5.81
C GLY A 222 -9.93 -8.70 -4.80
N ASP A 223 -10.25 -9.34 -3.68
CA ASP A 223 -11.10 -8.78 -2.64
C ASP A 223 -10.31 -7.83 -1.71
N GLY A 224 -11.04 -7.02 -0.94
CA GLY A 224 -10.51 -6.32 0.22
C GLY A 224 -11.46 -6.40 1.42
N ALA A 225 -11.10 -5.75 2.52
CA ALA A 225 -11.98 -5.57 3.66
C ALA A 225 -11.69 -4.24 4.36
N PHE A 226 -12.75 -3.54 4.77
CA PHE A 226 -12.65 -2.39 5.68
C PHE A 226 -12.73 -2.89 7.13
N ILE A 227 -11.87 -2.35 8.00
CA ILE A 227 -11.84 -2.59 9.43
C ILE A 227 -12.06 -1.24 10.12
N ASP A 228 -13.26 -1.05 10.65
CA ASP A 228 -13.69 0.16 11.35
C ASP A 228 -13.72 -0.05 12.87
N GLY A 229 -13.56 1.04 13.62
CA GLY A 229 -13.66 1.05 15.09
C GLY A 229 -12.41 0.56 15.81
N VAL A 230 -11.29 0.41 15.10
CA VAL A 230 -9.98 0.08 15.67
C VAL A 230 -9.25 1.32 16.15
N ASN A 231 -8.26 1.10 17.03
CA ASN A 231 -7.41 2.14 17.58
C ASN A 231 -5.92 1.82 17.34
N ALA A 232 -5.07 2.85 17.34
CA ALA A 232 -3.62 2.70 17.29
C ALA A 232 -3.14 1.74 18.40
N GLY A 233 -2.34 0.74 18.02
CA GLY A 233 -1.90 -0.34 18.90
C GLY A 233 -2.80 -1.58 18.93
N ASP A 234 -4.03 -1.53 18.40
CA ASP A 234 -4.85 -2.73 18.18
C ASP A 234 -4.11 -3.73 17.27
N LYS A 235 -4.32 -5.03 17.51
CA LYS A 235 -3.63 -6.12 16.82
C LYS A 235 -4.54 -6.86 15.85
N LEU A 236 -4.38 -6.60 14.56
CA LEU A 236 -5.11 -7.27 13.49
C LEU A 236 -4.32 -8.50 13.01
N ALA A 237 -4.77 -9.68 13.42
CA ALA A 237 -4.25 -10.94 12.90
C ALA A 237 -4.67 -11.15 11.43
N VAL A 238 -3.72 -11.55 10.58
CA VAL A 238 -3.95 -11.89 9.17
C VAL A 238 -3.39 -13.28 8.90
N GLU A 239 -4.26 -14.26 8.71
CA GLU A 239 -3.93 -15.68 8.49
C GLU A 239 -4.09 -16.05 7.01
N SER A 240 -3.10 -16.71 6.42
CA SER A 240 -3.20 -17.27 5.07
C SER A 240 -3.84 -18.64 5.11
N ILE A 241 -5.00 -18.76 4.48
CA ILE A 241 -5.86 -19.96 4.48
C ILE A 241 -6.07 -20.54 3.06
N GLY A 242 -5.35 -20.02 2.08
CA GLY A 242 -5.36 -20.51 0.70
C GLY A 242 -4.38 -21.64 0.43
N GLU A 243 -4.36 -22.13 -0.81
CA GLU A 243 -3.42 -23.13 -1.30
C GLU A 243 -2.04 -22.53 -1.64
N ALA A 244 -2.01 -21.22 -1.94
CA ALA A 244 -0.82 -20.47 -2.27
C ALA A 244 -0.58 -19.33 -1.28
N GLU A 245 0.65 -18.81 -1.26
CA GLU A 245 1.02 -17.64 -0.45
C GLU A 245 0.16 -16.41 -0.80
N ALA A 246 -0.28 -15.69 0.22
CA ALA A 246 -1.08 -14.49 0.05
C ALA A 246 -0.19 -13.25 0.14
N GLU A 247 -0.04 -12.52 -0.98
CA GLU A 247 0.40 -11.13 -0.92
C GLU A 247 -0.76 -10.29 -0.35
N VAL A 248 -0.47 -9.49 0.67
CA VAL A 248 -1.44 -8.69 1.42
C VAL A 248 -0.93 -7.28 1.53
N VAL A 249 -1.76 -6.32 1.11
CA VAL A 249 -1.48 -4.88 1.26
C VAL A 249 -2.40 -4.32 2.33
N VAL A 250 -1.84 -3.55 3.25
CA VAL A 250 -2.53 -2.89 4.36
C VAL A 250 -2.43 -1.39 4.16
N LEU A 251 -3.57 -0.71 4.09
CA LEU A 251 -3.69 0.75 4.09
C LEU A 251 -4.31 1.15 5.42
N ASP A 252 -3.61 1.92 6.24
CA ASP A 252 -4.01 2.26 7.59
C ASP A 252 -4.02 3.79 7.73
N THR A 253 -5.15 4.37 8.13
CA THR A 253 -5.35 5.83 8.22
C THR A 253 -6.22 6.25 9.41
N ALA A 254 -6.26 7.54 9.72
CA ALA A 254 -7.09 8.11 10.78
C ALA A 254 -8.57 8.28 10.34
#